data_AF-A0ABD0T267-F1
#
_entry.id   AF-A0ABD0T267-F1
#
_cell.length_a   1.000
_cell.length_b   1.000
_cell.length_c   1.000
_cell.angle_alpha   90.00
_cell.angle_beta   90.00
_cell.angle_gamma   90.00
#
_symmetry.space_group_name_H-M   'P 1'
#
loop_
_entity.id
_entity.type
_entity.pdbx_description
1 polymer ?
#
loop_
_entity_poly.entity_id
_entity_poly.type
_entity_poly.pdbx_seq_one_letter_code
_entity_poly.pdbx_strand_id
1 'polypeptide(L)'
;MELQCTVQNYDWGKLGADSMVAKLLSSADSNVSIDATKPYAELWMGTHPNGHALIIDRNVLLGDYIKDNHDAIGPVVKSKYGVSVPFLLKILSIRKALSIQAHPNKSHAEQLHKNFPDMYKDPNHKPELAIALTPFEALCGFRPLSEIKDFLSKLPELSEILADDSVKGLLAQGEGDSRNVLKQVFQSLMTANREAIASSLNKFLTRMEKEDASIQSSLLYPLVRRLHGDFPGDVGCWAPYFMNYLELRPGQAIFLNANLPHAYISGDCVECMACSDNVVRAGLTPKHIDVATLVEMLDYSSYSLDQLLFNPQLEDPNSCIWRPPVPDFAVVKIKVQDDDEPYNTIIRPSPSLIIVTSGSGTVCDTEPIAARPGVVVFLKASRQLTLTPAQGSHLEAYQAICNV
;
A
#
# COMPACT_ATOMS: atom_id res chain seq x y z
N MET A 1 -20.77 8.29 13.08
CA MET A 1 -21.23 9.19 12.01
C MET A 1 -20.86 8.58 10.68
N GLU A 2 -21.82 8.42 9.76
CA GLU A 2 -21.57 7.85 8.43
C GLU A 2 -20.84 8.85 7.52
N LEU A 3 -19.90 8.34 6.72
CA LEU A 3 -19.07 9.14 5.83
C LEU A 3 -19.34 8.83 4.36
N GLN A 4 -19.50 9.87 3.55
CA GLN A 4 -19.31 9.79 2.12
C GLN A 4 -17.84 10.04 1.79
N CYS A 5 -17.20 9.05 1.17
CA CYS A 5 -15.77 9.01 0.91
C CYS A 5 -15.44 9.27 -0.56
N THR A 6 -14.20 9.68 -0.86
CA THR A 6 -13.79 10.07 -2.22
C THR A 6 -13.21 8.89 -2.99
N VAL A 7 -13.60 8.72 -4.25
CA VAL A 7 -12.99 7.73 -5.15
C VAL A 7 -12.02 8.38 -6.13
N GLN A 8 -10.79 7.87 -6.17
CA GLN A 8 -9.80 8.20 -7.19
C GLN A 8 -9.88 7.21 -8.35
N ASN A 9 -9.94 7.75 -9.56
CA ASN A 9 -10.15 6.99 -10.79
C ASN A 9 -8.84 6.92 -11.60
N TYR A 10 -7.74 6.52 -10.97
CA TYR A 10 -6.45 6.44 -11.61
C TYR A 10 -6.37 5.30 -12.61
N ASP A 11 -5.63 5.49 -13.71
CA ASP A 11 -5.57 4.55 -14.84
C ASP A 11 -5.15 3.11 -14.48
N TRP A 12 -4.41 2.94 -13.37
CA TRP A 12 -3.97 1.63 -12.91
C TRP A 12 -5.08 0.82 -12.22
N GLY A 13 -6.20 1.44 -11.87
CA GLY A 13 -7.31 0.80 -11.16
C GLY A 13 -8.01 -0.30 -11.99
N LYS A 14 -8.65 -1.25 -11.31
CA LYS A 14 -9.60 -2.18 -11.94
C LYS A 14 -10.78 -1.43 -12.55
N LEU A 15 -11.32 -1.95 -13.64
CA LEU A 15 -12.41 -1.29 -14.38
C LEU A 15 -13.77 -1.68 -13.80
N GLY A 16 -14.67 -0.70 -13.71
CA GLY A 16 -16.08 -0.91 -13.42
C GLY A 16 -16.32 -1.90 -12.28
N ALA A 17 -17.23 -2.85 -12.50
CA ALA A 17 -17.63 -3.84 -11.51
C ALA A 17 -16.54 -4.88 -11.15
N ASP A 18 -15.39 -4.92 -11.84
CA ASP A 18 -14.26 -5.76 -11.39
C ASP A 18 -13.52 -5.12 -10.20
N SER A 19 -13.66 -3.81 -10.03
CA SER A 19 -13.05 -3.09 -8.93
C SER A 19 -13.79 -3.31 -7.62
N MET A 20 -13.05 -3.64 -6.57
CA MET A 20 -13.59 -3.67 -5.21
C MET A 20 -14.05 -2.28 -4.77
N VAL A 21 -13.33 -1.22 -5.15
CA VAL A 21 -13.74 0.17 -4.86
C VAL A 21 -15.10 0.47 -5.48
N ALA A 22 -15.34 0.07 -6.73
CA ALA A 22 -16.63 0.26 -7.38
C ALA A 22 -17.75 -0.53 -6.69
N LYS A 23 -17.51 -1.78 -6.31
CA LYS A 23 -18.48 -2.63 -5.58
C LYS A 23 -18.86 -2.04 -4.22
N LEU A 24 -17.87 -1.56 -3.48
CA LEU A 24 -18.08 -0.90 -2.18
C LEU A 24 -18.89 0.39 -2.36
N LEU A 25 -18.53 1.20 -3.36
CA LEU A 25 -19.23 2.45 -3.65
C LEU A 25 -20.72 2.23 -3.99
N SER A 26 -21.03 1.31 -4.91
CA SER A 26 -22.41 1.05 -5.32
C SER A 26 -23.24 0.32 -4.26
N SER A 27 -22.60 -0.48 -3.40
CA SER A 27 -23.24 -1.09 -2.24
C SER A 27 -23.59 -0.04 -1.18
N ALA A 28 -22.70 0.92 -0.92
CA ALA A 28 -22.92 1.97 0.07
C ALA A 28 -24.01 2.97 -0.37
N ASP A 29 -24.04 3.36 -1.65
CA ASP A 29 -25.02 4.29 -2.21
C ASP A 29 -25.65 3.73 -3.50
N SER A 30 -26.93 3.35 -3.39
CA SER A 30 -27.71 2.79 -4.50
C SER A 30 -27.94 3.77 -5.66
N ASN A 31 -27.70 5.07 -5.45
CA ASN A 31 -27.83 6.07 -6.51
C ASN A 31 -26.58 6.13 -7.41
N VAL A 32 -25.48 5.50 -7.00
CA VAL A 32 -24.25 5.50 -7.78
C VAL A 32 -24.34 4.46 -8.90
N SER A 33 -24.23 4.95 -10.14
CA SER A 33 -24.05 4.10 -11.32
C SER A 33 -22.55 3.86 -11.58
N ILE A 34 -22.18 2.60 -11.83
CA ILE A 34 -20.80 2.21 -12.13
C ILE A 34 -20.60 2.18 -13.65
N ASP A 35 -19.63 2.95 -14.14
CA ASP A 35 -19.18 2.90 -15.52
C ASP A 35 -18.25 1.70 -15.73
N ALA A 36 -18.66 0.76 -16.58
CA ALA A 36 -17.92 -0.47 -16.86
C ALA A 36 -16.51 -0.23 -17.44
N THR A 37 -16.27 0.92 -18.09
CA THR A 37 -15.01 1.24 -18.75
C THR A 37 -14.07 2.10 -17.91
N LYS A 38 -14.58 2.70 -16.84
CA LYS A 38 -13.84 3.62 -15.98
C LYS A 38 -13.03 2.86 -14.93
N PRO A 39 -11.77 3.25 -14.64
CA PRO A 39 -11.04 2.68 -13.54
C PRO A 39 -11.51 3.24 -12.19
N TYR A 40 -11.65 2.36 -11.20
CA TYR A 40 -11.95 2.71 -9.82
C TYR A 40 -10.79 2.21 -8.95
N ALA A 41 -9.86 3.10 -8.63
CA ALA A 41 -8.53 2.74 -8.15
C ALA A 41 -8.42 2.78 -6.63
N GLU A 42 -8.84 3.89 -6.01
CA GLU A 42 -8.73 4.10 -4.56
C GLU A 42 -10.02 4.65 -3.97
N LEU A 43 -10.42 4.17 -2.80
CA LEU A 43 -11.45 4.79 -1.94
C LEU A 43 -10.76 5.43 -0.75
N TRP A 44 -10.82 6.75 -0.60
CA TRP A 44 -10.11 7.51 0.43
C TRP A 44 -11.02 7.86 1.59
N MET A 45 -10.55 7.54 2.81
CA MET A 45 -11.27 7.76 4.05
C MET A 45 -10.40 8.59 4.99
N GLY A 46 -10.85 9.80 5.33
CA GLY A 46 -10.18 10.65 6.32
C GLY A 46 -10.29 12.14 6.00
N THR A 47 -9.27 12.89 6.44
CA THR A 47 -9.23 14.35 6.34
C THR A 47 -8.20 14.87 5.35
N HIS A 48 -7.73 14.03 4.43
CA HIS A 48 -6.73 14.44 3.45
C HIS A 48 -7.34 15.43 2.43
N PRO A 49 -6.66 16.54 2.08
CA PRO A 49 -7.21 17.55 1.16
C PRO A 49 -7.66 16.99 -0.20
N ASN A 50 -6.91 16.04 -0.76
CA ASN A 50 -7.24 15.41 -2.06
C ASN A 50 -8.38 14.38 -1.99
N GLY A 51 -8.91 14.04 -0.81
CA GLY A 51 -9.94 13.02 -0.63
C GLY A 51 -10.67 13.21 0.70
N HIS A 52 -11.22 14.40 0.90
CA HIS A 52 -11.81 14.81 2.17
C HIS A 52 -13.20 14.19 2.33
N ALA A 53 -13.36 13.35 3.35
CA ALA A 53 -14.65 12.71 3.61
C ALA A 53 -15.70 13.71 4.12
N LEU A 54 -16.95 13.52 3.69
CA LEU A 54 -18.12 14.29 4.10
C LEU A 54 -18.93 13.49 5.12
N ILE A 55 -19.36 14.11 6.21
CA ILE A 55 -20.31 13.52 7.16
C ILE A 55 -21.72 13.66 6.58
N ILE A 56 -22.40 12.55 6.27
CA ILE A 56 -23.63 12.53 5.45
C ILE A 56 -24.78 13.28 6.13
N ASP A 57 -25.08 12.95 7.40
CA ASP A 57 -26.23 13.50 8.13
C ASP A 57 -26.11 15.00 8.44
N ARG A 58 -24.89 15.54 8.39
CA ARG A 58 -24.59 16.95 8.68
C ARG A 58 -24.28 17.76 7.43
N ASN A 59 -23.91 17.10 6.33
CA ASN A 59 -23.39 17.74 5.13
C ASN A 59 -22.20 18.68 5.43
N VAL A 60 -21.25 18.22 6.26
CA VAL A 60 -20.03 18.94 6.65
C VAL A 60 -18.81 18.05 6.45
N LEU A 61 -17.71 18.63 5.96
CA LEU A 61 -16.45 17.92 5.80
C LEU A 61 -15.92 17.45 7.17
N LEU A 62 -15.45 16.20 7.25
CA LEU A 62 -14.99 15.59 8.50
C LEU A 62 -13.92 16.44 9.22
N GLY A 63 -13.03 17.03 8.43
CA GLY A 63 -11.93 17.86 8.97
C GLY A 63 -12.43 19.18 9.56
N ASP A 64 -13.48 19.77 8.99
CA ASP A 64 -14.06 21.00 9.53
C ASP A 64 -14.89 20.69 10.78
N TYR A 65 -15.64 19.58 10.77
CA TYR A 65 -16.30 19.09 11.98
C TYR A 65 -15.32 18.90 13.15
N ILE A 66 -14.15 18.30 12.89
CA ILE A 66 -13.12 18.07 13.92
C ILE A 66 -12.56 19.39 14.48
N LYS A 67 -12.36 20.42 13.64
CA LYS A 67 -11.90 21.75 14.09
C LYS A 67 -12.89 22.39 15.05
N ASP A 68 -14.18 22.17 14.87
CA ASP A 68 -15.22 22.70 15.76
C ASP A 68 -15.52 21.79 16.96
N ASN A 69 -15.08 20.52 16.91
CA ASN A 69 -15.37 19.49 17.92
C ASN A 69 -14.08 18.78 18.35
N HIS A 70 -13.20 19.51 19.03
CA HIS A 70 -11.88 19.02 19.44
C HIS A 70 -11.90 17.75 20.31
N ASP A 71 -13.01 17.47 21.00
CA ASP A 71 -13.24 16.24 21.77
C ASP A 71 -13.23 14.99 20.87
N ALA A 72 -13.54 15.13 19.58
CA ALA A 72 -13.61 14.03 18.62
C ALA A 72 -12.26 13.33 18.40
N ILE A 73 -11.13 14.05 18.55
CA ILE A 73 -9.77 13.53 18.29
C ILE A 73 -9.13 12.90 19.55
N GLY A 74 -9.57 13.31 20.74
CA GLY A 74 -8.93 12.90 21.98
C GLY A 74 -7.62 13.65 22.28
N PRO A 75 -7.23 13.76 23.57
CA PRO A 75 -6.18 14.67 24.01
C PRO A 75 -4.78 14.28 23.52
N VAL A 76 -4.47 12.98 23.47
CA VAL A 76 -3.14 12.47 23.08
C VAL A 76 -2.86 12.75 21.60
N VAL A 77 -3.81 12.38 20.73
CA VAL A 77 -3.71 12.64 19.28
C VAL A 77 -3.67 14.14 19.02
N LYS A 78 -4.51 14.93 19.71
CA LYS A 78 -4.52 16.39 19.57
C LYS A 78 -3.18 17.02 19.95
N SER A 79 -2.56 16.57 21.03
CA SER A 79 -1.26 17.09 21.46
C SER A 79 -0.14 16.78 20.47
N LYS A 80 -0.23 15.65 19.75
CA LYS A 80 0.83 15.17 18.87
C LYS A 80 0.67 15.61 17.41
N TYR A 81 -0.56 15.59 16.90
CA TYR A 81 -0.87 15.78 15.49
C TYR A 81 -1.85 16.94 15.24
N GLY A 82 -2.32 17.61 16.29
CA GLY A 82 -3.33 18.67 16.17
C GLY A 82 -4.73 18.13 15.90
N VAL A 83 -5.56 18.94 15.26
CA VAL A 83 -7.01 18.70 15.10
C VAL A 83 -7.32 18.09 13.72
N SER A 84 -6.65 16.99 13.40
CA SER A 84 -6.86 16.23 12.17
C SER A 84 -6.66 14.73 12.42
N VAL A 85 -7.20 13.89 11.54
CA VAL A 85 -6.88 12.46 11.55
C VAL A 85 -5.44 12.31 11.02
N PRO A 86 -4.51 11.69 11.77
CA PRO A 86 -3.08 11.67 11.41
C PRO A 86 -2.71 10.60 10.37
N PHE A 87 -3.71 9.87 9.89
CA PHE A 87 -3.56 8.80 8.91
C PHE A 87 -4.62 8.90 7.83
N LEU A 88 -4.36 8.25 6.71
CA LEU A 88 -5.29 8.07 5.60
C LEU A 88 -5.55 6.57 5.45
N LEU A 89 -6.81 6.17 5.59
CA LEU A 89 -7.27 4.82 5.30
C LEU A 89 -7.76 4.77 3.86
N LYS A 90 -7.42 3.69 3.15
CA LYS A 90 -7.87 3.46 1.78
C LYS A 90 -8.26 2.02 1.52
N ILE A 91 -9.10 1.83 0.51
CA ILE A 91 -9.19 0.58 -0.25
C ILE A 91 -8.54 0.82 -1.61
N LEU A 92 -7.60 -0.03 -1.99
CA LEU A 92 -7.00 -0.03 -3.33
C LEU A 92 -7.55 -1.20 -4.14
N SER A 93 -7.77 -0.97 -5.42
CA SER A 93 -8.19 -2.02 -6.36
C SER A 93 -7.35 -1.99 -7.63
N ILE A 94 -6.35 -2.86 -7.67
CA ILE A 94 -5.17 -2.75 -8.53
C ILE A 94 -5.27 -3.71 -9.71
N ARG A 95 -5.20 -3.16 -10.93
CA ARG A 95 -5.17 -3.91 -12.19
C ARG A 95 -3.79 -3.87 -12.86
N LYS A 96 -3.16 -2.69 -12.86
CA LYS A 96 -1.80 -2.48 -13.36
C LYS A 96 -0.87 -2.17 -12.21
N ALA A 97 0.40 -2.52 -12.36
CA ALA A 97 1.40 -2.22 -11.34
C ALA A 97 1.50 -0.71 -11.08
N LEU A 98 1.65 -0.36 -9.81
CA LEU A 98 1.99 1.00 -9.37
C LEU A 98 3.50 1.22 -9.57
N SER A 99 3.91 2.49 -9.49
CA SER A 99 5.33 2.84 -9.56
C SER A 99 6.11 2.16 -8.45
N ILE A 100 7.30 1.66 -8.75
CA ILE A 100 8.25 1.28 -7.71
C ILE A 100 8.63 2.56 -6.98
N GLN A 101 8.55 2.51 -5.66
CA GLN A 101 8.72 3.67 -4.83
C GLN A 101 9.38 3.35 -3.49
N ALA A 102 9.94 4.38 -2.87
CA ALA A 102 10.35 4.38 -1.48
C ALA A 102 9.99 5.73 -0.85
N HIS A 103 9.82 5.74 0.47
CA HIS A 103 9.46 6.94 1.23
C HIS A 103 10.58 7.32 2.19
N PRO A 104 10.97 8.60 2.25
CA PRO A 104 12.03 9.02 3.16
C PRO A 104 11.60 8.85 4.62
N ASN A 105 12.58 8.59 5.48
CA ASN A 105 12.36 8.73 6.92
C ASN A 105 12.09 10.20 7.28
N LYS A 106 11.60 10.45 8.49
CA LYS A 106 11.14 11.78 8.90
C LYS A 106 12.20 12.88 8.74
N SER A 107 13.43 12.61 9.19
CA SER A 107 14.53 13.59 9.11
C SER A 107 14.92 13.87 7.65
N HIS A 108 14.95 12.86 6.79
CA HIS A 108 15.26 13.05 5.38
C HIS A 108 14.11 13.77 4.64
N ALA A 109 12.85 13.47 4.98
CA ALA A 109 11.69 14.17 4.42
C ALA A 109 11.73 15.67 4.72
N GLU A 110 12.10 16.05 5.95
CA GLU A 110 12.30 17.45 6.34
C GLU A 110 13.37 18.15 5.50
N GLN A 111 14.50 17.46 5.24
CA GLN A 111 15.58 17.98 4.40
C GLN A 111 15.15 18.12 2.93
N LEU A 112 14.50 17.10 2.38
CA LEU A 112 14.02 17.08 1.00
C LEU A 112 12.95 18.16 0.76
N HIS A 113 11.99 18.31 1.68
CA HIS A 113 10.99 19.38 1.59
C HIS A 113 11.63 20.77 1.66
N LYS A 114 12.63 20.96 2.54
CA LYS A 114 13.34 22.23 2.65
C LYS A 114 14.13 22.57 1.38
N ASN A 115 14.79 21.58 0.78
CA ASN A 115 15.68 21.80 -0.36
C ASN A 115 14.94 21.80 -1.71
N PHE A 116 13.86 21.02 -1.82
CA PHE A 116 13.11 20.79 -3.06
C PHE A 116 11.58 20.75 -2.81
N PRO A 117 10.97 21.82 -2.30
CA PRO A 117 9.55 21.85 -1.90
C PRO A 117 8.55 21.61 -3.05
N ASP A 118 8.96 21.87 -4.28
CA ASP A 118 8.14 21.58 -5.47
C ASP A 118 8.05 20.08 -5.76
N MET A 119 9.03 19.29 -5.35
CA MET A 119 9.06 17.83 -5.55
C MET A 119 8.54 17.09 -4.32
N TYR A 120 8.93 17.54 -3.12
CA TYR A 120 8.56 16.95 -1.84
C TYR A 120 7.63 17.90 -1.10
N LYS A 121 6.34 17.57 -1.05
CA LYS A 121 5.26 18.51 -0.73
C LYS A 121 5.12 18.80 0.76
N ASP A 122 5.65 17.94 1.60
CA ASP A 122 5.54 18.04 3.05
C ASP A 122 6.81 17.53 3.75
N PRO A 123 7.06 17.92 5.01
CA PRO A 123 8.22 17.43 5.77
C PRO A 123 7.93 16.10 6.49
N ASN A 124 6.95 15.30 6.05
CA ASN A 124 6.52 14.11 6.76
C ASN A 124 7.06 12.82 6.15
N HIS A 125 7.26 11.82 7.00
CA HIS A 125 7.48 10.45 6.55
C HIS A 125 6.17 9.85 6.03
N LYS A 126 6.27 8.70 5.35
CA LYS A 126 5.12 7.98 4.82
C LYS A 126 5.25 6.47 5.06
N PRO A 127 5.18 6.01 6.32
CA PRO A 127 4.98 4.59 6.59
C PRO A 127 3.62 4.14 6.05
N GLU A 128 3.56 2.94 5.50
CA GLU A 128 2.34 2.37 4.89
C GLU A 128 2.16 0.92 5.33
N LEU A 129 0.92 0.49 5.53
CA LEU A 129 0.53 -0.89 5.81
C LEU A 129 -0.48 -1.33 4.76
N ALA A 130 -0.19 -2.43 4.06
CA ALA A 130 -1.11 -3.04 3.11
C ALA A 130 -1.59 -4.39 3.64
N ILE A 131 -2.91 -4.59 3.71
CA ILE A 131 -3.55 -5.85 4.12
C ILE A 131 -4.37 -6.38 2.94
N ALA A 132 -4.04 -7.56 2.46
CA ALA A 132 -4.68 -8.16 1.29
C ALA A 132 -6.16 -8.47 1.55
N LEU A 133 -7.05 -8.04 0.65
CA LEU A 133 -8.48 -8.38 0.63
C LEU A 133 -8.79 -9.49 -0.38
N THR A 134 -8.03 -9.54 -1.47
CA THR A 134 -7.99 -10.66 -2.43
C THR A 134 -6.56 -11.21 -2.48
N PRO A 135 -6.25 -12.26 -3.27
CA PRO A 135 -4.88 -12.50 -3.68
C PRO A 135 -4.26 -11.18 -4.18
N PHE A 136 -3.11 -10.83 -3.61
CA PHE A 136 -2.48 -9.53 -3.78
C PHE A 136 -1.00 -9.71 -4.05
N GLU A 137 -0.53 -9.08 -5.12
CA GLU A 137 0.83 -9.22 -5.60
C GLU A 137 1.62 -7.93 -5.33
N ALA A 138 2.83 -8.04 -4.78
CA ALA A 138 3.69 -6.89 -4.50
C ALA A 138 5.16 -7.19 -4.74
N LEU A 139 5.93 -6.16 -5.06
CA LEU A 139 7.38 -6.14 -4.88
C LEU A 139 7.68 -5.40 -3.57
N CYS A 140 8.55 -5.94 -2.71
CA CYS A 140 8.89 -5.29 -1.44
C CYS A 140 10.28 -5.70 -0.93
N GLY A 141 11.15 -4.73 -0.66
CA GLY A 141 12.49 -4.94 -0.13
C GLY A 141 13.41 -5.70 -1.10
N PHE A 142 14.72 -5.60 -0.87
CA PHE A 142 15.67 -6.37 -1.69
C PHE A 142 15.68 -7.85 -1.29
N ARG A 143 15.82 -8.73 -2.29
CA ARG A 143 15.94 -10.18 -2.11
C ARG A 143 17.25 -10.54 -1.41
N PRO A 144 17.39 -11.76 -0.87
CA PRO A 144 18.69 -12.27 -0.45
C PRO A 144 19.70 -12.19 -1.59
N LEU A 145 20.92 -11.72 -1.28
CA LEU A 145 21.96 -11.47 -2.27
C LEU A 145 22.26 -12.70 -3.13
N SER A 146 22.22 -13.90 -2.53
CA SER A 146 22.41 -15.18 -3.24
C SER A 146 21.45 -15.37 -4.40
N GLU A 147 20.21 -14.89 -4.26
CA GLU A 147 19.21 -15.03 -5.31
C GLU A 147 19.38 -13.96 -6.40
N ILE A 148 19.80 -12.74 -6.03
CA ILE A 148 20.17 -11.71 -7.00
C ILE A 148 21.34 -12.21 -7.85
N LYS A 149 22.36 -12.84 -7.23
CA LYS A 149 23.48 -13.47 -7.94
C LYS A 149 23.01 -14.56 -8.91
N ASP A 150 22.12 -15.43 -8.44
CA ASP A 150 21.58 -16.52 -9.25
C ASP A 150 20.87 -15.97 -10.49
N PHE A 151 20.04 -14.94 -10.34
CA PHE A 151 19.41 -14.26 -11.47
C PHE A 151 20.43 -13.63 -12.43
N LEU A 152 21.40 -12.85 -11.93
CA LEU A 152 22.42 -12.23 -12.77
C LEU A 152 23.25 -13.27 -13.55
N SER A 153 23.46 -14.46 -12.98
CA SER A 153 24.15 -15.56 -13.67
C SER A 153 23.33 -16.21 -14.79
N LYS A 154 21.99 -16.14 -14.72
CA LYS A 154 21.06 -16.75 -15.68
C LYS A 154 20.46 -15.76 -16.68
N LEU A 155 20.65 -14.46 -16.46
CA LEU A 155 20.08 -13.37 -17.24
C LEU A 155 21.20 -12.53 -17.87
N PRO A 156 21.83 -13.00 -18.96
CA PRO A 156 22.85 -12.23 -19.65
C PRO A 156 22.34 -10.87 -20.11
N GLU A 157 21.07 -10.77 -20.51
CA GLU A 157 20.47 -9.51 -20.94
C GLU A 157 20.49 -8.44 -19.84
N LEU A 158 20.21 -8.84 -18.59
CA LEU A 158 20.29 -7.95 -17.44
C LEU A 158 21.75 -7.66 -17.08
N SER A 159 22.63 -8.66 -17.11
CA SER A 159 24.04 -8.45 -16.76
C SER A 159 24.77 -7.53 -17.75
N GLU A 160 24.45 -7.59 -19.05
CA GLU A 160 25.07 -6.77 -20.12
C GLU A 160 24.79 -5.26 -19.99
N ILE A 161 23.68 -4.87 -19.37
CA ILE A 161 23.30 -3.45 -19.20
C ILE A 161 23.84 -2.84 -17.90
N LEU A 162 24.45 -3.66 -17.03
CA LEU A 162 25.04 -3.23 -15.77
C LEU A 162 26.55 -3.01 -15.94
N ALA A 163 27.12 -2.19 -15.07
CA ALA A 163 28.56 -1.95 -15.03
C ALA A 163 29.28 -3.22 -14.58
N ASP A 164 30.22 -3.70 -15.41
CA ASP A 164 31.00 -4.91 -15.19
C ASP A 164 31.61 -4.99 -13.78
N ASP A 165 32.19 -3.90 -13.29
CA ASP A 165 32.83 -3.87 -11.97
C ASP A 165 31.82 -4.02 -10.83
N SER A 166 30.60 -3.48 -10.99
CA SER A 166 29.52 -3.65 -10.02
C SER A 166 29.02 -5.10 -10.00
N VAL A 167 28.82 -5.72 -11.17
CA VAL A 167 28.40 -7.12 -11.26
C VAL A 167 29.46 -8.05 -10.68
N LYS A 168 30.73 -7.86 -11.05
CA LYS A 168 31.86 -8.64 -10.50
C LYS A 168 31.98 -8.46 -8.99
N GLY A 169 31.86 -7.23 -8.48
CA GLY A 169 31.89 -6.94 -7.05
C GLY A 169 30.76 -7.65 -6.30
N LEU A 170 29.54 -7.61 -6.83
CA LEU A 170 28.40 -8.32 -6.25
C LEU A 170 28.61 -9.83 -6.28
N LEU A 171 29.04 -10.41 -7.41
CA LEU A 171 29.29 -11.85 -7.52
C LEU A 171 30.40 -12.33 -6.56
N ALA A 172 31.46 -11.53 -6.38
CA ALA A 172 32.57 -11.82 -5.47
C ALA A 172 32.24 -11.64 -3.98
N GLN A 173 31.16 -10.93 -3.65
CA GLN A 173 30.76 -10.67 -2.26
C GLN A 173 30.50 -11.97 -1.48
N GLY A 174 31.23 -12.21 -0.41
CA GLY A 174 30.99 -13.34 0.50
C GLY A 174 29.85 -13.08 1.48
N GLU A 175 29.82 -13.85 2.56
CA GLU A 175 28.92 -13.60 3.70
C GLU A 175 29.25 -12.25 4.38
N GLY A 176 28.23 -11.55 4.88
CA GLY A 176 28.38 -10.28 5.60
C GLY A 176 27.54 -9.14 5.02
N ASP A 177 27.88 -7.90 5.41
CA ASP A 177 27.19 -6.70 4.96
C ASP A 177 27.39 -6.47 3.45
N SER A 178 26.31 -6.57 2.70
CA SER A 178 26.29 -6.46 1.24
C SER A 178 25.66 -5.16 0.74
N ARG A 179 25.31 -4.23 1.64
CA ARG A 179 24.62 -2.99 1.29
C ARG A 179 25.35 -2.18 0.23
N ASN A 180 26.67 -2.06 0.35
CA ASN A 180 27.47 -1.26 -0.59
C ASN A 180 27.53 -1.88 -2.00
N VAL A 181 27.72 -3.21 -2.11
CA VAL A 181 27.76 -3.86 -3.44
C VAL A 181 26.38 -3.89 -4.10
N LEU A 182 25.33 -4.07 -3.30
CA LEU A 182 23.95 -3.99 -3.80
C LEU A 182 23.62 -2.57 -4.27
N LYS A 183 24.02 -1.55 -3.50
CA LYS A 183 23.90 -0.14 -3.88
C LYS A 183 24.58 0.14 -5.22
N GLN A 184 25.81 -0.32 -5.42
CA GLN A 184 26.55 -0.12 -6.67
C GLN A 184 25.84 -0.75 -7.88
N VAL A 185 25.40 -2.01 -7.77
CA VAL A 185 24.67 -2.68 -8.86
C VAL A 185 23.32 -2.03 -9.12
N PHE A 186 22.56 -1.69 -8.08
CA PHE A 186 21.27 -1.04 -8.25
C PHE A 186 21.41 0.36 -8.85
N GLN A 187 22.41 1.13 -8.41
CA GLN A 187 22.76 2.41 -9.03
C GLN A 187 23.12 2.24 -10.51
N SER A 188 23.88 1.20 -10.86
CA SER A 188 24.18 0.90 -12.26
C SER A 188 22.92 0.65 -13.08
N LEU A 189 21.93 -0.09 -12.54
CA LEU A 189 20.65 -0.29 -13.21
C LEU A 189 19.91 1.05 -13.41
N MET A 190 19.82 1.86 -12.35
CA MET A 190 19.06 3.11 -12.36
C MET A 190 19.67 4.21 -13.25
N THR A 191 20.96 4.10 -13.54
CA THR A 191 21.71 5.04 -14.40
C THR A 191 21.97 4.48 -15.81
N ALA A 192 21.59 3.24 -16.09
CA ALA A 192 21.76 2.63 -17.40
C ALA A 192 20.98 3.40 -18.48
N ASN A 193 21.53 3.38 -19.69
CA ASN A 193 20.90 4.03 -20.84
C ASN A 193 19.52 3.41 -21.13
N ARG A 194 18.50 4.25 -21.33
CA ARG A 194 17.10 3.81 -21.48
C ARG A 194 16.88 2.94 -22.72
N GLU A 195 17.55 3.25 -23.83
CA GLU A 195 17.47 2.45 -25.05
C GLU A 195 18.10 1.06 -24.85
N ALA A 196 19.22 0.99 -24.10
CA ALA A 196 19.82 -0.27 -23.70
C ALA A 196 18.89 -1.10 -22.79
N ILE A 197 18.24 -0.48 -21.80
CA ILE A 197 17.21 -1.15 -20.97
C ILE A 197 16.11 -1.75 -21.84
N ALA A 198 15.51 -0.94 -22.71
CA ALA A 198 14.41 -1.38 -23.55
C ALA A 198 14.83 -2.48 -24.55
N SER A 199 16.01 -2.34 -25.16
CA SER A 199 16.56 -3.36 -26.06
C SER A 199 16.80 -4.69 -25.33
N SER A 200 17.40 -4.61 -24.14
CA SER A 200 17.68 -5.78 -23.30
C SER A 200 16.39 -6.50 -22.87
N LEU A 201 15.36 -5.76 -22.44
CA LEU A 201 14.05 -6.34 -22.10
C LEU A 201 13.45 -7.10 -23.30
N ASN A 202 13.48 -6.51 -24.49
CA ASN A 202 12.96 -7.18 -25.70
C ASN A 202 13.74 -8.45 -26.04
N LYS A 203 15.07 -8.45 -25.88
CA LYS A 203 15.90 -9.67 -26.05
C LYS A 203 15.50 -10.75 -25.06
N PHE A 204 15.34 -10.39 -23.78
CA PHE A 204 14.91 -11.31 -22.73
C PHE A 204 13.55 -11.91 -23.03
N LEU A 205 12.55 -11.09 -23.37
CA LEU A 205 11.21 -11.58 -23.72
C LEU A 205 11.27 -12.57 -24.90
N THR A 206 12.01 -12.22 -25.96
CA THR A 206 12.19 -13.06 -27.15
C THR A 206 12.86 -14.40 -26.83
N ARG A 207 13.85 -14.41 -25.92
CA ARG A 207 14.50 -15.65 -25.47
C ARG A 207 13.51 -16.50 -24.70
N MET A 208 12.82 -15.92 -23.73
CA MET A 208 11.92 -16.63 -22.83
C MET A 208 10.70 -17.23 -23.52
N GLU A 209 10.23 -16.66 -24.64
CA GLU A 209 9.18 -17.27 -25.47
C GLU A 209 9.54 -18.66 -26.02
N LYS A 210 10.84 -18.98 -26.11
CA LYS A 210 11.35 -20.26 -26.63
C LYS A 210 11.67 -21.27 -25.53
N GLU A 211 11.70 -20.83 -24.28
CA GLU A 211 11.96 -21.67 -23.11
C GLU A 211 10.68 -22.39 -22.65
N ASP A 212 10.83 -23.48 -21.92
CA ASP A 212 9.69 -24.19 -21.34
C ASP A 212 9.06 -23.43 -20.15
N ALA A 213 7.84 -23.83 -19.78
CA ALA A 213 7.07 -23.19 -18.72
C ALA A 213 7.74 -23.21 -17.34
N SER A 214 8.57 -24.23 -17.06
CA SER A 214 9.32 -24.34 -15.80
C SER A 214 10.41 -23.27 -15.74
N ILE A 215 11.20 -23.13 -16.81
CA ILE A 215 12.22 -22.09 -16.91
C ILE A 215 11.57 -20.70 -16.87
N GLN A 216 10.47 -20.50 -17.60
CA GLN A 216 9.70 -19.26 -17.58
C GLN A 216 9.25 -18.86 -16.18
N SER A 217 8.68 -19.78 -15.43
CA SER A 217 8.27 -19.53 -14.04
C SER A 217 9.47 -19.23 -13.14
N SER A 218 10.54 -20.03 -13.24
CA SER A 218 11.74 -19.87 -12.41
C SER A 218 12.46 -18.53 -12.61
N LEU A 219 12.34 -17.92 -13.80
CA LEU A 219 12.92 -16.63 -14.15
C LEU A 219 11.90 -15.49 -14.15
N LEU A 220 10.74 -15.68 -13.49
CA LEU A 220 9.69 -14.67 -13.32
C LEU A 220 9.19 -14.06 -14.64
N TYR A 221 9.30 -14.79 -15.76
CA TYR A 221 8.94 -14.29 -17.09
C TYR A 221 7.47 -13.85 -17.18
N PRO A 222 6.47 -14.58 -16.64
CA PRO A 222 5.08 -14.14 -16.69
C PRO A 222 4.87 -12.76 -16.04
N LEU A 223 5.54 -12.49 -14.93
CA LEU A 223 5.49 -11.20 -14.24
C LEU A 223 6.14 -10.12 -15.10
N VAL A 224 7.39 -10.31 -15.53
CA VAL A 224 8.12 -9.31 -16.33
C VAL A 224 7.41 -9.01 -17.65
N ARG A 225 6.82 -10.02 -18.30
CA ARG A 225 6.00 -9.83 -19.50
C ARG A 225 4.77 -8.96 -19.24
N ARG A 226 4.09 -9.14 -18.09
CA ARG A 226 2.94 -8.30 -17.71
C ARG A 226 3.38 -6.87 -17.40
N LEU A 227 4.47 -6.69 -16.63
CA LEU A 227 5.03 -5.38 -16.34
C LEU A 227 5.45 -4.64 -17.61
N HIS A 228 6.12 -5.31 -18.54
CA HIS A 228 6.49 -4.74 -19.83
C HIS A 228 5.27 -4.42 -20.71
N GLY A 229 4.19 -5.20 -20.60
CA GLY A 229 2.93 -4.89 -21.27
C GLY A 229 2.30 -3.58 -20.79
N ASP A 230 2.36 -3.32 -19.48
CA ASP A 230 1.87 -2.07 -18.89
C ASP A 230 2.85 -0.89 -19.06
N PHE A 231 4.16 -1.18 -19.02
CA PHE A 231 5.26 -0.21 -19.08
C PHE A 231 6.38 -0.67 -20.05
N PRO A 232 6.16 -0.56 -21.37
CA PRO A 232 7.11 -1.04 -22.38
C PRO A 232 8.49 -0.40 -22.22
N GLY A 233 9.53 -1.23 -22.11
CA GLY A 233 10.92 -0.79 -21.98
C GLY A 233 11.29 -0.07 -20.67
N ASP A 234 10.42 -0.06 -19.66
CA ASP A 234 10.70 0.62 -18.38
C ASP A 234 11.72 -0.16 -17.51
N VAL A 235 12.63 0.56 -16.86
CA VAL A 235 13.68 -0.02 -15.98
C VAL A 235 13.09 -0.85 -14.84
N GLY A 236 11.89 -0.50 -14.36
CA GLY A 236 11.19 -1.22 -13.31
C GLY A 236 10.79 -2.65 -13.67
N CYS A 237 10.78 -3.01 -14.97
CA CYS A 237 10.59 -4.39 -15.40
C CYS A 237 11.71 -5.33 -14.94
N TRP A 238 12.90 -4.80 -14.62
CA TRP A 238 14.01 -5.57 -14.04
C TRP A 238 13.95 -5.68 -12.51
N ALA A 239 13.09 -4.91 -11.85
CA ALA A 239 13.00 -4.89 -10.39
C ALA A 239 12.67 -6.25 -9.73
N PRO A 240 11.87 -7.16 -10.34
CA PRO A 240 11.63 -8.49 -9.76
C PRO A 240 12.89 -9.33 -9.50
N TYR A 241 14.02 -9.01 -10.16
CA TYR A 241 15.29 -9.72 -9.96
C TYR A 241 16.13 -9.13 -8.82
N PHE A 242 15.78 -7.94 -8.34
CA PHE A 242 16.42 -7.28 -7.19
C PHE A 242 15.53 -7.31 -5.95
N MET A 243 14.20 -7.30 -6.13
CA MET A 243 13.21 -7.12 -5.07
C MET A 243 12.36 -8.37 -4.84
N ASN A 244 11.93 -8.64 -3.60
CA ASN A 244 11.10 -9.80 -3.34
C ASN A 244 9.73 -9.63 -4.00
N TYR A 245 9.32 -10.63 -4.78
CA TYR A 245 7.97 -10.74 -5.30
C TYR A 245 7.13 -11.58 -4.33
N LEU A 246 6.08 -10.97 -3.78
CA LEU A 246 5.19 -11.57 -2.80
C LEU A 246 3.80 -11.77 -3.40
N GLU A 247 3.24 -12.95 -3.13
CA GLU A 247 1.83 -13.27 -3.36
C GLU A 247 1.13 -13.43 -2.00
N LEU A 248 0.48 -12.37 -1.54
CA LEU A 248 -0.24 -12.35 -0.27
C LEU A 248 -1.63 -12.96 -0.43
N ARG A 249 -1.98 -13.87 0.47
CA ARG A 249 -3.36 -14.36 0.63
C ARG A 249 -4.20 -13.32 1.39
N PRO A 250 -5.53 -13.30 1.20
CA PRO A 250 -6.42 -12.45 1.99
C PRO A 250 -6.13 -12.53 3.50
N GLY A 251 -5.99 -11.36 4.13
CA GLY A 251 -5.62 -11.22 5.54
C GLY A 251 -4.12 -11.26 5.84
N GLN A 252 -3.24 -11.57 4.87
CA GLN A 252 -1.80 -11.32 5.03
C GLN A 252 -1.49 -9.85 4.76
N ALA A 253 -0.45 -9.33 5.41
CA ALA A 253 -0.08 -7.93 5.30
C ALA A 253 1.43 -7.74 5.14
N ILE A 254 1.81 -6.58 4.62
CA ILE A 254 3.19 -6.09 4.59
C ILE A 254 3.21 -4.67 5.16
N PHE A 255 4.27 -4.36 5.92
CA PHE A 255 4.52 -3.00 6.41
C PHE A 255 5.71 -2.41 5.66
N LEU A 256 5.51 -1.23 5.10
CA LEU A 256 6.45 -0.52 4.27
C LEU A 256 7.18 0.51 5.12
N ASN A 257 8.37 0.12 5.59
CA ASN A 257 9.26 1.00 6.32
C ASN A 257 9.77 2.14 5.44
N ALA A 258 10.24 3.21 6.09
CA ALA A 258 11.00 4.23 5.39
C ALA A 258 12.21 3.62 4.67
N ASN A 259 12.53 4.16 3.50
CA ASN A 259 13.64 3.78 2.63
C ASN A 259 13.58 2.34 2.07
N LEU A 260 12.48 1.62 2.29
CA LEU A 260 12.24 0.30 1.73
C LEU A 260 11.61 0.43 0.33
N PRO A 261 12.25 -0.08 -0.74
CA PRO A 261 11.64 -0.03 -2.07
C PRO A 261 10.48 -1.02 -2.15
N HIS A 262 9.38 -0.61 -2.77
CA HIS A 262 8.20 -1.46 -2.95
C HIS A 262 7.35 -1.02 -4.14
N ALA A 263 6.49 -1.91 -4.63
CA ALA A 263 5.47 -1.63 -5.65
C ALA A 263 4.30 -2.60 -5.48
N TYR A 264 3.06 -2.12 -5.55
CA TYR A 264 1.92 -3.02 -5.66
C TYR A 264 1.68 -3.39 -7.11
N ILE A 265 1.47 -4.68 -7.39
CA ILE A 265 1.40 -5.22 -8.75
C ILE A 265 -0.04 -5.51 -9.16
N SER A 266 -0.81 -6.19 -8.30
CA SER A 266 -2.20 -6.55 -8.58
C SER A 266 -2.96 -6.90 -7.30
N GLY A 267 -4.31 -6.89 -7.38
CA GLY A 267 -5.18 -7.32 -6.28
C GLY A 267 -5.85 -6.16 -5.55
N ASP A 268 -6.67 -6.49 -4.55
CA ASP A 268 -7.34 -5.51 -3.71
C ASP A 268 -6.79 -5.55 -2.29
N CYS A 269 -6.60 -4.40 -1.66
CA CYS A 269 -6.08 -4.32 -0.29
C CYS A 269 -6.70 -3.15 0.50
N VAL A 270 -6.64 -3.28 1.82
CA VAL A 270 -6.72 -2.14 2.74
C VAL A 270 -5.33 -1.54 2.80
N GLU A 271 -5.22 -0.23 2.62
CA GLU A 271 -4.00 0.52 2.89
C GLU A 271 -4.25 1.52 4.02
N CYS A 272 -3.33 1.61 4.97
CA CYS A 272 -3.29 2.70 5.93
C CYS A 272 -1.90 3.33 5.91
N MET A 273 -1.83 4.65 5.87
CA MET A 273 -0.58 5.40 5.76
C MET A 273 -0.62 6.66 6.63
N ALA A 274 0.55 7.15 7.04
CA ALA A 274 0.66 8.50 7.56
C ALA A 274 0.28 9.52 6.47
N CYS A 275 -0.22 10.69 6.85
CA CYS A 275 -0.54 11.74 5.87
C CYS A 275 0.75 12.36 5.31
N SER A 276 1.14 11.95 4.10
CA SER A 276 2.24 12.51 3.31
C SER A 276 2.07 12.17 1.82
N ASP A 277 2.53 13.07 0.95
CA ASP A 277 2.58 12.89 -0.50
C ASP A 277 4.01 12.63 -1.02
N ASN A 278 4.99 12.48 -0.12
CA ASN A 278 6.39 12.24 -0.50
C ASN A 278 6.60 10.83 -1.08
N VAL A 279 7.03 10.79 -2.34
CA VAL A 279 7.29 9.54 -3.07
C VAL A 279 8.54 9.69 -3.92
N VAL A 280 9.55 8.86 -3.69
CA VAL A 280 10.72 8.74 -4.58
C VAL A 280 10.54 7.49 -5.44
N ARG A 281 10.48 7.66 -6.76
CA ARG A 281 10.17 6.57 -7.70
C ARG A 281 11.43 5.90 -8.24
N ALA A 282 11.31 4.64 -8.66
CA ALA A 282 12.39 3.82 -9.21
C ALA A 282 12.02 3.09 -10.52
N GLY A 283 10.83 3.31 -11.07
CA GLY A 283 10.37 2.67 -12.31
C GLY A 283 8.87 2.37 -12.28
N LEU A 284 8.40 1.67 -13.32
CA LEU A 284 6.98 1.40 -13.59
C LEU A 284 6.16 2.69 -13.57
N THR A 285 6.68 3.74 -14.20
CA THR A 285 6.07 5.06 -14.11
C THR A 285 6.45 5.97 -15.28
N PRO A 286 5.50 6.77 -15.80
CA PRO A 286 5.83 7.85 -16.72
C PRO A 286 6.32 9.11 -15.99
N LYS A 287 6.25 9.15 -14.65
CA LYS A 287 6.60 10.32 -13.84
C LYS A 287 8.12 10.43 -13.65
N HIS A 288 8.56 11.59 -13.17
CA HIS A 288 9.96 11.83 -12.84
C HIS A 288 10.51 10.82 -11.81
N ILE A 289 11.75 10.39 -12.04
CA ILE A 289 12.55 9.50 -11.18
C ILE A 289 13.76 10.31 -10.72
N ASP A 290 13.78 10.69 -9.44
CA ASP A 290 14.95 11.29 -8.82
C ASP A 290 15.94 10.20 -8.42
N VAL A 291 16.76 9.77 -9.38
CA VAL A 291 17.72 8.67 -9.22
C VAL A 291 18.74 8.98 -8.12
N ALA A 292 19.16 10.23 -7.97
CA ALA A 292 20.19 10.61 -7.00
C ALA A 292 19.66 10.43 -5.57
N THR A 293 18.49 10.97 -5.27
CA THR A 293 17.85 10.79 -3.96
C THR A 293 17.50 9.32 -3.72
N LEU A 294 16.98 8.62 -4.74
CA LEU A 294 16.64 7.20 -4.64
C LEU A 294 17.85 6.35 -4.24
N VAL A 295 18.94 6.43 -4.99
CA VAL A 295 20.12 5.59 -4.73
C VAL A 295 20.76 5.90 -3.39
N GLU A 296 20.68 7.14 -2.92
CA GLU A 296 21.25 7.49 -1.62
C GLU A 296 20.39 7.00 -0.45
N MET A 297 19.07 7.06 -0.59
CA MET A 297 18.17 6.86 0.55
C MET A 297 17.86 5.42 0.90
N LEU A 298 17.90 4.48 -0.07
CA LEU A 298 17.44 3.10 0.16
C LEU A 298 18.27 2.39 1.25
N ASP A 299 17.64 1.48 1.99
CA ASP A 299 18.30 0.78 3.10
C ASP A 299 19.37 -0.26 2.65
N TYR A 300 19.21 -0.77 1.42
CA TYR A 300 19.97 -1.86 0.82
C TYR A 300 20.08 -3.13 1.66
N SER A 301 19.17 -3.31 2.63
CA SER A 301 19.07 -4.52 3.40
C SER A 301 18.39 -5.61 2.56
N SER A 302 18.88 -6.84 2.66
CA SER A 302 18.22 -8.02 2.10
C SER A 302 17.22 -8.60 3.10
N TYR A 303 16.08 -9.04 2.60
CA TYR A 303 15.00 -9.59 3.40
C TYR A 303 14.56 -10.95 2.87
N SER A 304 14.29 -11.91 3.76
CA SER A 304 13.52 -13.10 3.40
C SER A 304 12.03 -12.77 3.29
N LEU A 305 11.26 -13.61 2.61
CA LEU A 305 9.81 -13.42 2.48
C LEU A 305 9.12 -13.38 3.86
N ASP A 306 9.49 -14.25 4.78
CA ASP A 306 8.91 -14.29 6.13
C ASP A 306 9.19 -13.03 6.94
N GLN A 307 10.34 -12.38 6.74
CA GLN A 307 10.68 -11.11 7.40
C GLN A 307 9.83 -9.93 6.91
N LEU A 308 9.29 -10.02 5.69
CA LEU A 308 8.44 -8.97 5.10
C LEU A 308 6.97 -9.12 5.48
N LEU A 309 6.54 -10.33 5.88
CA LEU A 309 5.17 -10.56 6.34
C LEU A 309 4.94 -9.90 7.69
N PHE A 310 3.92 -9.03 7.73
CA PHE A 310 3.52 -8.33 8.93
C PHE A 310 2.29 -9.00 9.55
N ASN A 311 2.53 -9.83 10.58
CA ASN A 311 1.48 -10.64 11.20
C ASN A 311 0.67 -9.83 12.23
N PRO A 312 -0.66 -10.02 12.30
CA PRO A 312 -1.49 -9.38 13.31
C PRO A 312 -1.33 -10.03 14.68
N GLN A 313 -1.72 -9.31 15.71
CA GLN A 313 -1.89 -9.80 17.07
C GLN A 313 -3.38 -9.92 17.38
N LEU A 314 -3.82 -11.01 17.99
CA LEU A 314 -5.21 -11.14 18.44
C LEU A 314 -5.48 -10.12 19.57
N GLU A 315 -6.57 -9.37 19.49
CA GLU A 315 -6.99 -8.48 20.59
C GLU A 315 -8.10 -9.13 21.43
N ASP A 316 -9.06 -9.79 20.77
CA ASP A 316 -10.14 -10.56 21.38
C ASP A 316 -10.65 -11.64 20.38
N PRO A 317 -11.68 -12.45 20.71
CA PRO A 317 -12.18 -13.48 19.79
C PRO A 317 -12.65 -12.98 18.42
N ASN A 318 -13.06 -11.72 18.31
CA ASN A 318 -13.65 -11.13 17.10
C ASN A 318 -12.72 -10.17 16.39
N SER A 319 -11.52 -9.88 16.93
CA SER A 319 -10.64 -8.88 16.37
C SER A 319 -9.15 -9.18 16.50
N CYS A 320 -8.40 -8.78 15.48
CA CYS A 320 -6.95 -8.78 15.47
C CYS A 320 -6.40 -7.47 14.92
N ILE A 321 -5.19 -7.09 15.33
CA ILE A 321 -4.58 -5.79 15.04
C ILE A 321 -3.20 -5.93 14.43
N TRP A 322 -2.95 -5.15 13.39
CA TRP A 322 -1.62 -4.83 12.89
C TRP A 322 -1.16 -3.52 13.52
N ARG A 323 -0.11 -3.58 14.34
CA ARG A 323 0.50 -2.42 15.00
C ARG A 323 1.90 -2.14 14.46
N PRO A 324 2.03 -1.43 13.33
CA PRO A 324 3.32 -0.96 12.87
C PRO A 324 4.10 -0.22 13.96
N PRO A 325 5.45 -0.25 13.94
CA PRO A 325 6.31 0.46 14.89
C PRO A 325 6.34 1.98 14.63
N VAL A 326 5.20 2.57 14.27
CA VAL A 326 5.00 4.00 14.09
C VAL A 326 3.78 4.46 14.89
N PRO A 327 3.79 5.69 15.41
CA PRO A 327 2.69 6.20 16.21
C PRO A 327 1.50 6.68 15.37
N ASP A 328 1.65 6.78 14.06
CA ASP A 328 0.70 7.41 13.16
C ASP A 328 -0.60 6.60 13.10
N PHE A 329 -0.51 5.27 12.96
CA PHE A 329 -1.67 4.41 12.79
C PHE A 329 -1.45 2.94 13.20
N ALA A 330 -2.57 2.26 13.45
CA ALA A 330 -2.72 0.81 13.47
C ALA A 330 -4.04 0.44 12.78
N VAL A 331 -4.17 -0.82 12.33
CA VAL A 331 -5.39 -1.30 11.68
C VAL A 331 -5.89 -2.55 12.39
N VAL A 332 -7.16 -2.55 12.77
CA VAL A 332 -7.86 -3.68 13.37
C VAL A 332 -8.76 -4.29 12.31
N LYS A 333 -8.72 -5.62 12.16
CA LYS A 333 -9.76 -6.38 11.47
C LYS A 333 -10.74 -6.88 12.51
N ILE A 334 -12.03 -6.65 12.27
CA ILE A 334 -13.13 -7.10 13.11
C ILE A 334 -13.99 -8.05 12.28
N LYS A 335 -14.35 -9.20 12.83
CA LYS A 335 -15.27 -10.17 12.23
C LYS A 335 -16.26 -10.67 13.28
N VAL A 336 -17.54 -10.54 12.98
CA VAL A 336 -18.65 -10.90 13.89
C VAL A 336 -19.62 -11.80 13.13
N GLN A 337 -19.97 -12.96 13.67
CA GLN A 337 -20.97 -13.88 13.09
C GLN A 337 -22.36 -13.60 13.67
N ASP A 338 -23.42 -14.08 13.03
CA ASP A 338 -24.80 -13.87 13.48
C ASP A 338 -25.22 -14.71 14.69
N ASP A 339 -24.46 -15.76 15.02
CA ASP A 339 -24.62 -16.54 16.25
C ASP A 339 -23.90 -15.92 17.46
N ASP A 340 -23.14 -14.84 17.24
CA ASP A 340 -22.55 -14.03 18.30
C ASP A 340 -23.55 -13.01 18.87
N GLU A 341 -23.39 -12.67 20.15
CA GLU A 341 -24.00 -11.46 20.72
C GLU A 341 -23.48 -10.20 20.03
N PRO A 342 -24.23 -9.08 20.02
CA PRO A 342 -23.75 -7.81 19.48
C PRO A 342 -22.33 -7.47 19.97
N TYR A 343 -21.41 -7.26 19.03
CA TYR A 343 -20.01 -7.05 19.35
C TYR A 343 -19.73 -5.57 19.60
N ASN A 344 -19.06 -5.29 20.71
CA ASN A 344 -18.71 -3.96 21.16
C ASN A 344 -17.21 -3.72 20.95
N THR A 345 -16.83 -2.82 20.04
CA THR A 345 -15.40 -2.56 19.74
C THR A 345 -14.63 -2.12 20.96
N ILE A 346 -13.35 -2.49 21.06
CA ILE A 346 -12.45 -1.96 22.11
C ILE A 346 -12.41 -0.42 22.05
N ILE A 347 -12.64 0.24 23.19
CA ILE A 347 -12.59 1.70 23.32
C ILE A 347 -11.15 2.18 23.06
N ARG A 348 -11.00 3.16 22.16
CA ARG A 348 -9.69 3.76 21.82
C ARG A 348 -9.60 5.21 22.28
N PRO A 349 -8.43 5.67 22.75
CA PRO A 349 -8.22 7.09 23.09
C PRO A 349 -8.10 8.01 21.86
N SER A 350 -8.13 7.44 20.64
CA SER A 350 -8.03 8.12 19.34
C SER A 350 -9.34 8.04 18.56
N PRO A 351 -9.59 8.91 17.57
CA PRO A 351 -10.65 8.70 16.60
C PRO A 351 -10.37 7.42 15.80
N SER A 352 -11.42 6.88 15.18
CA SER A 352 -11.31 5.75 14.27
C SER A 352 -12.08 5.97 12.98
N LEU A 353 -11.57 5.39 11.90
CA LEU A 353 -12.29 5.23 10.64
C LEU A 353 -12.56 3.74 10.44
N ILE A 354 -13.82 3.36 10.25
CA ILE A 354 -14.25 1.97 10.18
C ILE A 354 -14.96 1.77 8.84
N ILE A 355 -14.47 0.84 8.01
CA ILE A 355 -15.14 0.44 6.77
C ILE A 355 -15.64 -0.99 6.88
N VAL A 356 -16.92 -1.20 6.56
CA VAL A 356 -17.50 -2.53 6.40
C VAL A 356 -17.10 -3.05 5.02
N THR A 357 -16.43 -4.20 4.96
CA THR A 357 -15.93 -4.78 3.69
C THR A 357 -16.74 -5.98 3.24
N SER A 358 -17.44 -6.66 4.15
CA SER A 358 -18.29 -7.82 3.84
C SER A 358 -19.44 -7.97 4.84
N GLY A 359 -20.51 -8.60 4.38
CA GLY A 359 -21.67 -8.94 5.21
C GLY A 359 -22.69 -7.81 5.36
N SER A 360 -23.64 -7.97 6.29
CA SER A 360 -24.74 -7.02 6.48
C SER A 360 -25.26 -7.04 7.92
N GLY A 361 -25.81 -5.91 8.38
CA GLY A 361 -26.31 -5.76 9.74
C GLY A 361 -26.54 -4.31 10.12
N THR A 362 -26.22 -3.96 11.36
CA THR A 362 -26.23 -2.58 11.85
C THR A 362 -24.95 -2.26 12.61
N VAL A 363 -24.55 -0.99 12.57
CA VAL A 363 -23.51 -0.42 13.44
C VAL A 363 -24.08 0.75 14.23
N CYS A 364 -23.81 0.82 15.54
CA CYS A 364 -24.44 1.80 16.42
C CYS A 364 -23.44 2.35 17.45
N ASP A 365 -23.39 3.68 17.59
CA ASP A 365 -22.75 4.37 18.75
C ASP A 365 -23.86 5.03 19.57
N THR A 366 -24.68 5.85 18.91
CA THR A 366 -25.87 6.49 19.48
C THR A 366 -27.12 6.12 18.70
N GLU A 367 -27.11 6.39 17.39
CA GLU A 367 -28.16 5.98 16.46
C GLU A 367 -27.65 4.86 15.53
N PRO A 368 -28.52 3.89 15.17
CA PRO A 368 -28.13 2.78 14.32
C PRO A 368 -27.97 3.21 12.86
N ILE A 369 -26.88 2.77 12.24
CA ILE A 369 -26.59 2.91 10.81
C ILE A 369 -26.69 1.51 10.19
N ALA A 370 -27.41 1.39 9.06
CA ALA A 370 -27.47 0.13 8.32
C ALA A 370 -26.08 -0.22 7.76
N ALA A 371 -25.53 -1.35 8.19
CA ALA A 371 -24.21 -1.81 7.81
C ALA A 371 -24.30 -2.70 6.56
N ARG A 372 -23.53 -2.35 5.54
CA ARG A 372 -23.34 -3.10 4.29
C ARG A 372 -21.95 -2.78 3.72
N PRO A 373 -21.42 -3.58 2.78
CA PRO A 373 -20.08 -3.33 2.25
C PRO A 373 -19.97 -1.92 1.67
N GLY A 374 -18.90 -1.22 2.01
CA GLY A 374 -18.63 0.15 1.59
C GLY A 374 -19.15 1.24 2.53
N VAL A 375 -19.98 0.91 3.51
CA VAL A 375 -20.35 1.87 4.57
C VAL A 375 -19.12 2.20 5.40
N VAL A 376 -18.84 3.49 5.54
CA VAL A 376 -17.72 4.01 6.32
C VAL A 376 -18.26 4.83 7.48
N VAL A 377 -17.72 4.60 8.68
CA VAL A 377 -18.10 5.29 9.91
C VAL A 377 -16.88 5.98 10.52
N PHE A 378 -17.03 7.26 10.85
CA PHE A 378 -16.16 7.94 11.79
C PHE A 378 -16.68 7.75 13.21
N LEU A 379 -15.80 7.26 14.09
CA LEU A 379 -16.02 7.10 15.52
C LEU A 379 -15.10 8.06 16.28
N LYS A 380 -15.67 8.89 17.17
CA LYS A 380 -14.90 9.80 18.01
C LYS A 380 -13.99 9.03 18.97
N ALA A 381 -12.94 9.68 19.45
CA ALA A 381 -12.13 9.17 20.55
C ALA A 381 -12.98 8.84 21.78
N SER A 382 -12.56 7.80 22.50
CA SER A 382 -13.20 7.32 23.75
C SER A 382 -14.69 6.99 23.59
N ARG A 383 -15.06 6.49 22.40
CA ARG A 383 -16.36 5.88 22.10
C ARG A 383 -16.18 4.41 21.73
N GLN A 384 -17.29 3.70 21.65
CA GLN A 384 -17.40 2.32 21.23
C GLN A 384 -18.46 2.23 20.14
N LEU A 385 -18.25 1.36 19.16
CA LEU A 385 -19.25 1.02 18.16
C LEU A 385 -19.74 -0.40 18.43
N THR A 386 -21.05 -0.58 18.47
CA THR A 386 -21.70 -1.90 18.51
C THR A 386 -21.96 -2.37 17.08
N LEU A 387 -21.50 -3.58 16.74
CA LEU A 387 -21.73 -4.25 15.47
C LEU A 387 -22.71 -5.41 15.71
N THR A 388 -23.83 -5.39 14.99
CA THR A 388 -24.86 -6.44 15.08
C THR A 388 -25.13 -7.00 13.69
N PRO A 389 -24.65 -8.22 13.36
CA PRO A 389 -24.96 -8.85 12.09
C PRO A 389 -26.47 -9.07 11.91
N ALA A 390 -26.93 -9.03 10.66
CA ALA A 390 -28.28 -9.47 10.32
C ALA A 390 -28.37 -11.01 10.43
N GLN A 391 -29.58 -11.51 10.68
CA GLN A 391 -29.83 -12.96 10.74
C GLN A 391 -29.38 -13.66 9.45
N GLY A 392 -28.60 -14.74 9.58
CA GLY A 392 -28.01 -15.48 8.47
C GLY A 392 -26.83 -14.77 7.79
N SER A 393 -26.24 -13.76 8.42
CA SER A 393 -25.16 -12.93 7.86
C SER A 393 -23.94 -12.87 8.77
N HIS A 394 -22.97 -12.04 8.41
CA HIS A 394 -21.83 -11.68 9.26
C HIS A 394 -21.55 -10.19 9.08
N LEU A 395 -20.60 -9.64 9.83
CA LEU A 395 -19.97 -8.36 9.54
C LEU A 395 -18.45 -8.54 9.55
N GLU A 396 -17.79 -8.12 8.47
CA GLU A 396 -16.34 -7.92 8.45
C GLU A 396 -16.04 -6.43 8.22
N ALA A 397 -15.19 -5.86 9.07
CA ALA A 397 -14.80 -4.46 8.99
C ALA A 397 -13.31 -4.26 9.29
N TYR A 398 -12.75 -3.19 8.74
CA TYR A 398 -11.40 -2.72 9.07
C TYR A 398 -11.50 -1.35 9.75
N GLN A 399 -10.91 -1.25 10.93
CA GLN A 399 -10.85 -0.05 11.76
C GLN A 399 -9.43 0.49 11.79
N ALA A 400 -9.19 1.65 11.17
CA ALA A 400 -7.95 2.40 11.33
C ALA A 400 -8.04 3.30 12.56
N ILE A 401 -6.99 3.25 13.39
CA ILE A 401 -6.86 4.00 14.64
C ILE A 401 -5.49 4.66 14.70
N CYS A 402 -5.30 5.66 15.57
CA CYS A 402 -3.97 6.19 15.85
C CYS A 402 -3.25 5.28 16.86
N ASN A 403 -1.96 5.01 16.65
CA ASN A 403 -1.18 4.08 17.48
C ASN A 403 -0.41 4.83 18.58
N VAL A 404 -1.13 5.64 19.36
CA VAL A 404 -0.59 6.49 20.44
C VAL A 404 -0.90 5.98 21.84
#